data_AF-A0A7X3VGI0-F1
#
_entry.id   AF-A0A7X3VGI0-F1
#
_cell.length_a   1.000
_cell.length_b   1.000
_cell.length_c   1.000
_cell.angle_alpha   90.00
_cell.angle_beta   90.00
_cell.angle_gamma   90.00
#
_symmetry.space_group_name_H-M   'P 1'
#
loop_
_entity.id
_entity.type
_entity.pdbx_description
1 polymer ?
#
loop_
_entity_poly.entity_id
_entity_poly.type
_entity_poly.pdbx_seq_one_letter_code
_entity_poly.pdbx_strand_id
1 'polypeptide(L)'
;MKEALVKARYGNEAGTAEDGRAFINRAETHYVIAVSGFPGRMAQMGQRNPERFKQGSFLKRKNNENISPEDFRIRGGEQEAEVVLSFPRTHEITLADKDVEFQMKMGQTNIRRRFKLKDMIYNDELEL
;
A
#
# COMPACT_ATOMS: atom_id res chain seq x y z
N MET A 1 -11.96 -13.43 5.75
CA MET A 1 -11.97 -12.30 6.70
C MET A 1 -11.86 -10.91 6.02
N LYS A 2 -12.29 -10.73 4.76
CA LYS A 2 -12.42 -9.40 4.12
C LYS A 2 -13.85 -8.82 4.28
N GLU A 3 -14.84 -9.66 4.61
CA GLU A 3 -16.23 -9.25 4.84
C GLU A 3 -16.46 -8.48 6.15
N ALA A 4 -15.57 -8.63 7.14
CA ALA A 4 -15.75 -8.03 8.46
C ALA A 4 -15.46 -6.51 8.48
N LEU A 5 -14.66 -5.99 7.56
CA LEU A 5 -14.31 -4.56 7.54
C LEU A 5 -15.40 -3.68 6.92
N VAL A 6 -16.26 -4.26 6.08
CA VAL A 6 -17.38 -3.55 5.42
C VAL A 6 -18.53 -3.32 6.40
N LYS A 7 -18.82 -4.29 7.28
CA LYS A 7 -19.91 -4.18 8.27
C LYS A 7 -19.63 -3.19 9.41
N ALA A 8 -18.37 -2.88 9.71
CA ALA A 8 -18.03 -2.02 10.85
C ALA A 8 -18.17 -0.51 10.56
N ARG A 9 -18.14 -0.09 9.28
CA ARG A 9 -18.25 1.34 8.89
C ARG A 9 -19.63 1.77 8.40
N TYR A 10 -20.47 0.83 7.97
CA TYR A 10 -21.76 1.15 7.36
C TYR A 10 -22.86 0.32 8.03
N GLY A 11 -23.39 0.88 9.12
CA GLY A 11 -24.69 0.44 9.61
C GLY A 11 -25.72 0.63 8.50
N ASN A 12 -26.35 -0.48 8.12
CA ASN A 12 -27.71 -0.54 7.57
C ASN A 12 -28.06 0.11 6.22
N GLU A 13 -27.10 0.49 5.38
CA GLU A 13 -27.41 0.83 3.98
C GLU A 13 -26.66 -0.10 3.02
N ALA A 14 -27.23 -1.30 2.88
CA ALA A 14 -27.02 -2.15 1.72
C ALA A 14 -27.64 -1.47 0.48
N GLY A 15 -26.92 -0.49 -0.08
CA GLY A 15 -27.24 0.12 -1.37
C GLY A 15 -26.46 -0.57 -2.47
N THR A 16 -27.07 -1.60 -3.08
CA THR A 16 -26.80 -2.17 -4.41
C THR A 16 -25.42 -2.76 -4.73
N ALA A 17 -25.44 -4.03 -5.18
CA ALA A 17 -24.28 -4.79 -5.67
C ALA A 17 -23.53 -4.15 -6.86
N GLU A 18 -24.06 -3.09 -7.48
CA GLU A 18 -23.35 -2.30 -8.49
C GLU A 18 -22.30 -1.35 -7.91
N ASP A 19 -22.55 -0.72 -6.77
CA ASP A 19 -21.56 0.14 -6.09
C ASP A 19 -20.39 -0.67 -5.54
N GLY A 20 -20.66 -1.89 -5.05
CA GLY A 20 -19.63 -2.85 -4.64
C GLY A 20 -18.77 -3.33 -5.81
N ARG A 21 -19.34 -3.47 -7.01
CA ARG A 21 -18.61 -3.88 -8.21
C ARG A 21 -17.84 -2.73 -8.86
N ALA A 22 -18.34 -1.50 -8.81
CA ALA A 22 -17.66 -0.31 -9.32
C ALA A 22 -16.39 0.03 -8.51
N PHE A 23 -16.36 -0.29 -7.22
CA PHE A 23 -15.13 -0.22 -6.41
C PHE A 23 -14.12 -1.31 -6.76
N ILE A 24 -14.57 -2.49 -7.19
CA ILE A 24 -13.71 -3.60 -7.63
C ILE A 24 -13.19 -3.39 -9.06
N ASN A 25 -13.93 -2.67 -9.92
CA ASN A 25 -13.59 -2.45 -11.33
C ASN A 25 -12.94 -1.09 -11.63
N ARG A 26 -12.66 -0.26 -10.61
CA ARG A 26 -11.89 0.96 -10.84
C ARG A 26 -10.45 0.53 -11.03
N ALA A 27 -9.94 0.57 -12.26
CA ALA A 27 -8.53 0.33 -12.56
C ALA A 27 -7.68 1.06 -11.51
N GLU A 28 -7.12 0.30 -10.57
CA GLU A 28 -6.39 0.88 -9.45
C GLU A 28 -5.16 1.53 -10.05
N THR A 29 -5.15 2.86 -10.13
CA THR A 29 -4.05 3.59 -10.78
C THR A 29 -2.75 3.48 -10.00
N HIS A 30 -2.82 2.98 -8.77
CA HIS A 30 -1.69 2.84 -7.86
C HIS A 30 -1.66 1.46 -7.19
N TYR A 31 -0.47 0.99 -6.85
CA TYR A 31 -0.24 0.01 -5.79
C TYR A 31 -0.22 0.76 -4.45
N VAL A 32 -0.85 0.20 -3.42
CA VAL A 32 -0.92 0.84 -2.10
C VAL A 32 -0.22 -0.02 -1.07
N ILE A 33 0.75 0.56 -0.35
CA ILE A 33 1.38 -0.06 0.81
C ILE A 33 0.94 0.68 2.07
N ALA A 34 0.29 -0.05 2.97
CA ALA A 34 0.01 0.42 4.32
C ALA A 34 1.02 -0.17 5.31
N VAL A 35 1.71 0.70 6.05
CA VAL A 35 2.64 0.34 7.12
C VAL A 35 1.96 0.67 8.44
N SER A 36 1.40 -0.35 9.08
CA SER A 36 0.77 -0.26 10.41
C SER A 36 1.83 -0.35 11.52
N GLY A 37 1.47 0.05 12.75
CA GLY A 37 2.41 0.02 13.88
C GLY A 37 3.49 1.09 13.82
N PHE A 38 3.29 2.14 13.00
CA PHE A 38 4.29 3.16 12.78
C PHE A 38 4.33 4.11 13.99
N PRO A 39 5.47 4.30 14.67
CA PRO A 39 5.52 5.15 15.86
C PRO A 39 5.05 6.57 15.56
N GLY A 40 4.10 7.08 16.36
CA GLY A 40 3.43 8.35 16.06
C GLY A 40 4.38 9.56 15.96
N ARG A 41 5.48 9.58 16.72
CA ARG A 41 6.54 10.59 16.58
C ARG A 41 7.19 10.58 15.18
N MET A 42 7.42 9.39 14.61
CA MET A 42 7.96 9.27 13.25
C MET A 42 6.90 9.62 12.21
N ALA A 43 5.63 9.25 12.45
CA ALA A 43 4.53 9.65 11.59
C ALA A 43 4.40 11.18 11.52
N GLN A 44 4.39 11.87 12.65
CA GLN A 44 4.36 13.34 12.70
C GLN A 44 5.55 13.98 11.95
N MET A 45 6.74 13.37 12.02
CA MET A 45 7.89 13.81 11.23
C MET A 45 7.66 13.64 9.72
N GLY A 46 7.07 12.52 9.30
CA GLY A 46 6.67 12.28 7.92
C GLY A 46 5.59 13.24 7.44
N GLN A 47 4.66 13.63 8.30
CA GLN A 47 3.65 14.63 7.95
C GLN A 47 4.26 16.01 7.68
N ARG A 48 5.30 16.39 8.44
CA ARG A 48 6.02 17.66 8.27
C ARG A 48 6.96 17.64 7.06
N ASN A 49 7.50 16.48 6.70
CA ASN A 49 8.47 16.30 5.61
C ASN A 49 8.15 15.06 4.75
N PRO A 50 7.02 15.04 4.03
CA PRO A 50 6.57 13.86 3.28
C PRO A 50 7.55 13.50 2.16
N GLU A 51 8.18 14.49 1.53
CA GLU A 51 9.15 14.27 0.45
C GLU A 51 10.34 13.40 0.89
N ARG A 52 10.84 13.56 2.12
CA ARG A 52 11.94 12.71 2.62
C ARG A 52 11.52 11.25 2.76
N PHE A 53 10.27 11.01 3.16
CA PHE A 53 9.74 9.66 3.30
C PHE A 53 9.49 9.04 1.93
N LYS A 54 8.99 9.82 0.97
CA LYS A 54 8.83 9.38 -0.43
C LYS A 54 10.17 9.04 -1.08
N GLN A 55 11.18 9.91 -0.98
CA GLN A 55 12.52 9.66 -1.52
C GLN A 55 13.21 8.43 -0.91
N GLY A 56 12.91 8.12 0.36
CA GLY A 56 13.42 6.95 1.04
C GLY A 56 12.66 5.66 0.74
N SER A 57 11.55 5.72 0.01
CA SER A 57 10.62 4.60 -0.20
C SER A 57 10.53 4.18 -1.65
N PHE A 58 10.48 2.88 -1.92
CA PHE A 58 10.28 2.35 -3.27
C PHE A 58 9.80 0.89 -3.26
N LEU A 59 9.13 0.48 -4.33
CA LEU A 59 8.95 -0.92 -4.69
C LEU A 59 10.09 -1.35 -5.60
N LYS A 60 10.87 -2.32 -5.15
CA LYS A 60 11.94 -2.94 -5.92
C LYS A 60 11.42 -4.17 -6.64
N ARG A 61 11.64 -4.23 -7.94
CA ARG A 61 11.36 -5.39 -8.79
C ARG A 61 12.67 -5.93 -9.33
N LYS A 62 12.76 -7.25 -9.51
CA LYS A 62 14.00 -7.87 -9.98
C LYS A 62 14.29 -7.43 -11.41
N ASN A 63 15.49 -6.90 -11.65
CA ASN A 63 15.96 -6.46 -12.97
C ASN A 63 15.11 -5.34 -13.63
N ASN A 64 14.26 -4.66 -12.87
CA ASN A 64 13.38 -3.60 -13.34
C ASN A 64 13.65 -2.32 -12.55
N GLU A 65 13.24 -1.18 -13.09
CA GLU A 65 13.32 0.09 -12.38
C GLU A 65 12.44 0.08 -11.12
N ASN A 66 12.95 0.72 -10.07
CA ASN A 66 12.24 0.90 -8.82
C ASN A 66 11.04 1.82 -9.04
N ILE A 67 9.91 1.50 -8.42
CA ILE A 67 8.72 2.36 -8.44
C ILE A 67 8.74 3.22 -7.18
N SER A 68 8.89 4.53 -7.34
CA SER A 68 8.82 5.50 -6.25
C SER A 68 7.35 5.86 -5.95
N PRO A 69 6.99 6.18 -4.69
CA PRO A 69 5.64 6.61 -4.36
C PRO A 69 5.39 8.04 -4.85
N GLU A 70 4.18 8.29 -5.34
CA GLU A 70 3.70 9.63 -5.69
C GLU A 70 3.07 10.33 -4.48
N ASP A 71 2.42 9.55 -3.61
CA ASP A 71 1.66 10.07 -2.48
C ASP A 71 2.06 9.40 -1.16
N PHE A 72 1.95 10.18 -0.08
CA PHE A 72 2.27 9.77 1.28
C PHE A 72 1.22 10.34 2.23
N ARG A 73 0.49 9.46 2.92
CA ARG A 73 -0.57 9.83 3.87
C ARG A 73 -0.35 9.15 5.20
N ILE A 74 -0.83 9.78 6.24
CA ILE A 74 -0.83 9.24 7.60
C ILE A 74 -2.28 9.14 8.07
N ARG A 75 -2.60 8.02 8.70
CA ARG A 75 -3.86 7.74 9.37
C ARG A 75 -3.55 7.31 10.81
N GLY A 76 -4.45 7.55 11.76
CA GLY A 76 -4.24 7.16 13.16
C GLY A 76 -3.81 8.32 14.07
N GLY A 77 -3.26 7.98 15.25
CA GLY A 77 -3.11 8.89 16.39
C GLY A 77 -1.66 9.18 16.80
N GLU A 78 -1.49 9.90 17.91
CA GLU A 78 -0.18 10.41 18.37
C GLU A 78 0.80 9.33 18.85
N GLN A 79 0.30 8.15 19.25
CA GLN A 79 1.14 7.04 19.73
C GLN A 79 1.49 6.05 18.63
N GLU A 80 0.51 5.67 17.82
CA GLU A 80 0.64 4.75 16.71
C GLU A 80 -0.17 5.25 15.51
N ALA A 81 0.44 5.15 14.33
CA ALA A 81 -0.14 5.55 13.08
C ALA A 81 0.05 4.48 12.00
N GLU A 82 -0.80 4.56 10.99
CA GLU A 82 -0.67 3.87 9.73
C GLU A 82 -0.14 4.85 8.69
N VAL A 83 0.97 4.49 8.05
CA VAL A 83 1.52 5.23 6.92
C VAL A 83 1.06 4.56 5.63
N VAL A 84 0.43 5.32 4.75
CA VAL A 84 -0.07 4.85 3.45
C VAL A 84 0.75 5.50 2.35
N LEU A 85 1.38 4.67 1.52
CA LEU A 85 2.16 5.09 0.35
C LEU A 85 1.45 4.60 -0.91
N SER A 86 1.28 5.51 -1.89
CA SER A 86 0.67 5.18 -3.18
C SER A 86 1.75 5.21 -4.26
N PHE A 87 1.91 4.11 -4.98
CA PHE A 87 2.90 3.92 -6.03
C PHE A 87 2.20 3.83 -7.39
N PRO A 88 2.58 4.62 -8.40
CA PRO A 88 1.95 4.55 -9.70
C PRO A 88 2.05 3.15 -10.30
N ARG A 89 0.97 2.68 -10.94
CA ARG A 89 1.02 1.48 -11.79
C ARG A 89 1.57 1.81 -13.20
N THR A 90 2.51 2.75 -13.32
CA THR A 90 3.16 3.11 -14.60
C THR A 90 3.88 1.94 -15.24
N HIS A 91 4.30 0.98 -14.41
CA HIS A 91 4.85 -0.29 -14.85
C HIS A 91 4.11 -1.40 -14.12
N GLU A 92 3.46 -2.26 -14.88
CA GLU A 92 2.73 -3.39 -14.32
C GLU A 92 3.68 -4.35 -13.59
N ILE A 93 3.26 -4.83 -12.43
CA ILE A 93 3.87 -5.91 -11.67
C ILE A 93 3.17 -7.20 -12.10
N THR A 94 3.94 -8.16 -12.63
CA THR A 94 3.41 -9.42 -13.17
C THR A 94 4.11 -10.61 -12.51
N LEU A 95 3.58 -11.82 -12.68
CA LEU A 95 4.22 -13.04 -12.16
C LEU A 95 5.65 -13.26 -12.68
N ALA A 96 6.02 -12.68 -13.82
CA ALA A 96 7.36 -12.74 -14.37
C ALA A 96 8.41 -12.04 -13.46
N ASP A 97 7.99 -11.04 -12.67
CA ASP A 97 8.83 -10.36 -11.69
C ASP A 97 9.24 -11.27 -10.53
N LYS A 98 8.48 -12.36 -10.29
CA LYS A 98 8.62 -13.35 -9.20
C LYS A 98 8.42 -12.79 -7.79
N ASP A 99 9.10 -11.70 -7.47
CA ASP A 99 9.02 -11.01 -6.20
C ASP A 99 9.09 -9.49 -6.36
N VAL A 100 8.42 -8.80 -5.45
CA VAL A 100 8.50 -7.36 -5.26
C VAL A 100 8.87 -7.07 -3.81
N GLU A 101 9.81 -6.16 -3.59
CA GLU A 101 10.25 -5.79 -2.25
C GLU A 101 9.95 -4.32 -1.99
N PHE A 102 9.07 -4.07 -1.03
CA PHE A 102 8.93 -2.74 -0.46
C PHE A 102 10.14 -2.43 0.40
N GLN A 103 10.76 -1.27 0.18
CA GLN A 103 11.77 -0.71 1.06
C GLN A 103 11.39 0.71 1.45
N MET A 104 11.62 1.05 2.72
CA MET A 104 11.51 2.42 3.24
C MET A 104 12.69 2.69 4.18
N LYS A 105 13.48 3.71 3.85
CA LYS A 105 14.66 4.14 4.60
C LYS A 105 14.45 5.55 5.14
N MET A 106 14.50 5.70 6.46
CA MET A 106 14.48 6.99 7.15
C MET A 106 15.56 7.04 8.21
N GLY A 107 16.64 7.77 7.91
CA GLY A 107 17.79 7.84 8.80
C GLY A 107 18.35 6.45 9.09
N GLN A 108 18.31 6.03 10.35
CA GLN A 108 18.76 4.71 10.79
C GLN A 108 17.68 3.62 10.67
N THR A 109 16.41 4.00 10.49
CA THR A 109 15.29 3.07 10.35
C THR A 109 15.21 2.56 8.92
N ASN A 110 15.13 1.25 8.76
CA ASN A 110 15.05 0.58 7.47
C ASN A 110 14.00 -0.52 7.54
N ILE A 111 12.87 -0.28 6.88
CA ILE A 111 11.75 -1.22 6.78
C ILE A 111 11.85 -1.89 5.42
N ARG A 112 11.82 -3.23 5.42
CA ARG A 112 11.81 -4.02 4.19
C ARG A 112 10.78 -5.13 4.29
N ARG A 113 10.00 -5.31 3.24
CA ARG A 113 9.06 -6.43 3.11
C ARG A 113 9.07 -6.96 1.69
N ARG A 114 9.39 -8.24 1.56
CA ARG A 114 9.33 -8.95 0.28
C ARG A 114 7.99 -9.67 0.13
N PHE A 115 7.42 -9.54 -1.05
CA PHE A 115 6.19 -10.17 -1.51
C PHE A 115 6.55 -11.13 -2.64
N LYS A 116 6.29 -12.43 -2.45
CA LYS A 116 6.45 -13.43 -3.51
C LYS A 116 5.13 -13.45 -4.28
N LEU A 117 5.15 -13.08 -5.56
CA LEU A 117 3.92 -12.86 -6.32
C LEU A 117 3.11 -14.14 -6.54
N LYS A 118 3.80 -15.29 -6.62
CA LYS A 118 3.14 -16.61 -6.66
C LYS A 118 2.31 -16.92 -5.40
N ASP A 119 2.63 -16.30 -4.26
CA ASP A 119 1.92 -16.49 -3.00
C ASP A 119 0.77 -15.46 -2.86
N MET A 120 0.63 -14.55 -3.82
CA MET A 120 -0.41 -13.52 -3.90
C MET A 120 -1.46 -13.82 -4.98
N ILE A 121 -1.45 -15.05 -5.51
CA ILE A 121 -2.52 -15.52 -6.39
C ILE A 121 -3.77 -15.79 -5.55
N TYR A 122 -4.90 -15.22 -5.96
CA TYR A 122 -6.21 -15.49 -5.41
C TYR A 122 -7.21 -15.66 -6.56
N ASN A 123 -8.03 -16.71 -6.52
CA ASN A 123 -8.92 -17.09 -7.63
C ASN A 123 -8.21 -17.15 -8.99
N ASP A 124 -7.02 -17.76 -9.04
CA ASP A 124 -6.18 -17.91 -10.24
C ASP A 124 -5.65 -16.59 -10.85
N GLU A 125 -5.88 -15.45 -10.18
CA GLU A 125 -5.42 -14.14 -10.62
C GLU A 125 -4.42 -13.53 -9.62
N LEU A 126 -3.48 -12.74 -10.13
CA LEU A 126 -2.56 -11.99 -9.29
C LEU A 126 -3.30 -10.81 -8.65
N GLU A 127 -3.54 -10.87 -7.34
CA GLU A 127 -4.18 -9.80 -6.58
C GLU A 127 -3.13 -8.96 -5.84
N LEU A 128 -2.98 -7.71 -6.28
CA LEU A 128 -2.02 -6.71 -5.75
C LEU A 128 -2.73 -5.44 -5.29
#